data_AF-A0A418UR95-F1
#
_entry.id   AF-A0A418UR95-F1
#
_cell.length_a   1.000
_cell.length_b   1.000
_cell.length_c   1.000
_cell.angle_alpha   90.00
_cell.angle_beta   90.00
_cell.angle_gamma   90.00
#
_symmetry.space_group_name_H-M   'P 1'
#
loop_
_entity.id
_entity.type
_entity.pdbx_description
1 polymer ?
#
loop_
_entity_poly.entity_id
_entity_poly.type
_entity_poly.pdbx_seq_one_letter_code
_entity_poly.pdbx_strand_id
1 'polypeptide(L)'
;MARKSTTTRSTDIAWRATAAVATLASGFVVDRLISVGWRAATGKPAPQEDDRLLDYRLAEVVAFAVISGAAATLVRELSLRQAAKWYGGKTVDPLKGQRALEA
;
A
#
# COMPACT_ATOMS: atom_id res chain seq x y z
N MET A 1 -29.97 26.72 6.24
CA MET A 1 -30.53 25.37 6.42
C MET A 1 -29.46 24.45 6.99
N ALA A 2 -29.84 23.60 7.95
CA ALA A 2 -28.96 22.96 8.93
C ALA A 2 -28.10 21.80 8.37
N ARG A 3 -26.87 21.71 8.89
CA ARG A 3 -25.87 20.65 8.64
C ARG A 3 -25.94 19.60 9.75
N LYS A 4 -25.95 18.30 9.44
CA LYS A 4 -25.36 17.25 10.31
C LYS A 4 -25.30 15.87 9.63
N SER A 5 -24.08 15.41 9.36
CA SER A 5 -23.71 14.03 8.99
C SER A 5 -23.28 13.28 10.25
N THR A 6 -24.07 12.29 10.70
CA THR A 6 -23.82 11.58 11.99
C THR A 6 -23.90 10.05 11.84
N THR A 7 -23.43 9.48 10.73
CA THR A 7 -23.45 8.02 10.50
C THR A 7 -22.06 7.37 10.44
N THR A 8 -20.97 8.13 10.28
CA THR A 8 -19.63 7.58 10.06
C THR A 8 -18.98 7.02 11.34
N ARG A 9 -19.21 7.67 12.49
CA ARG A 9 -18.40 7.48 13.70
C ARG A 9 -18.39 6.05 14.26
N SER A 10 -19.50 5.32 14.21
CA SER A 10 -19.57 3.92 14.71
C SER A 10 -18.90 2.93 13.76
N THR A 11 -19.09 3.10 12.45
CA THR A 11 -18.42 2.31 11.42
C THR A 11 -16.90 2.56 11.44
N ASP A 12 -16.46 3.80 11.66
CA ASP A 12 -15.05 4.15 11.79
C ASP A 12 -14.37 3.42 12.96
N ILE A 13 -15.06 3.30 14.11
CA ILE A 13 -14.51 2.62 15.29
C ILE A 13 -14.42 1.11 15.07
N ALA A 14 -15.44 0.49 14.49
CA ALA A 14 -15.41 -0.92 14.14
C ALA A 14 -14.26 -1.21 13.16
N TRP A 15 -14.13 -0.41 12.11
CA TRP A 15 -13.04 -0.54 11.14
C TRP A 15 -11.66 -0.34 11.75
N ARG A 16 -11.49 0.67 12.60
CA ARG A 16 -10.22 0.93 13.31
C ARG A 16 -9.86 -0.20 14.27
N ALA A 17 -10.83 -0.79 14.96
CA ALA A 17 -10.61 -1.95 15.81
C ALA A 17 -10.15 -3.16 15.00
N THR A 18 -10.82 -3.44 13.87
CA THR A 18 -10.39 -4.50 12.94
C THR A 18 -8.99 -4.23 12.39
N ALA A 19 -8.69 -3.00 11.98
CA ALA A 19 -7.36 -2.63 11.48
C ALA A 19 -6.28 -2.79 12.56
N ALA A 20 -6.58 -2.43 13.81
CA ALA A 20 -5.66 -2.64 14.92
C ALA A 20 -5.39 -4.13 15.17
N VAL A 21 -6.44 -4.96 15.22
CA VAL A 21 -6.31 -6.41 15.37
C VAL A 21 -5.54 -7.02 14.20
N ALA A 22 -5.83 -6.61 12.98
CA ALA A 22 -5.13 -7.09 11.79
C ALA A 22 -3.64 -6.71 11.81
N THR A 23 -3.32 -5.50 12.27
CA THR A 23 -1.93 -5.04 12.41
C THR A 23 -1.18 -5.88 13.45
N LEU A 24 -1.81 -6.15 14.60
CA LEU A 24 -1.24 -6.99 15.65
C LEU A 24 -1.03 -8.44 15.16
N ALA A 25 -2.02 -9.02 14.49
CA ALA A 25 -1.91 -10.35 13.92
C ALA A 25 -0.83 -10.45 12.83
N SER A 26 -0.66 -9.39 12.03
CA SER A 26 0.38 -9.31 11.01
C SER A 26 1.77 -9.43 11.62
N GLY A 27 2.02 -8.82 12.78
CA GLY A 27 3.30 -8.94 13.48
C GLY A 27 3.68 -10.39 13.81
N PHE A 28 2.70 -11.25 14.07
CA PHE A 28 2.93 -12.66 14.42
C PHE A 28 3.36 -13.53 13.23
N VAL A 29 3.02 -13.12 12.00
CA VAL A 29 3.33 -13.88 10.78
C VAL A 29 4.54 -13.35 10.01
N VAL A 30 5.12 -12.23 10.44
CA VAL A 30 6.29 -11.58 9.80
C VAL A 30 7.44 -12.57 9.61
N ASP A 31 7.80 -13.33 10.63
CA ASP A 31 8.96 -14.23 10.58
C ASP A 31 8.80 -15.35 9.53
N ARG A 32 7.58 -15.91 9.43
CA ARG A 32 7.25 -16.92 8.42
C ARG A 32 7.20 -16.35 7.02
N LEU A 33 6.69 -15.13 6.87
CA LEU A 33 6.70 -14.43 5.59
C LEU A 33 8.11 -14.10 5.12
N ILE A 34 8.98 -13.61 6.01
CA ILE A 34 10.38 -13.29 5.68
C ILE A 34 11.12 -14.57 5.32
N SER A 35 11.03 -15.62 6.14
CA SER A 35 11.74 -16.88 5.88
C SER A 35 11.27 -17.55 4.58
N VAL A 36 9.96 -17.60 4.32
CA VAL A 36 9.41 -18.15 3.07
C VAL A 36 9.76 -17.26 1.89
N GLY A 37 9.64 -15.94 2.01
CA GLY A 37 9.97 -14.99 0.95
C GLY A 37 11.46 -15.05 0.58
N TRP A 38 12.34 -15.10 1.57
CA TRP A 38 13.78 -15.21 1.35
C TRP A 38 14.16 -16.54 0.73
N ARG A 39 13.56 -17.63 1.20
CA ARG A 39 13.77 -18.97 0.64
C ARG A 39 13.22 -19.08 -0.78
N ALA A 40 12.11 -18.41 -1.09
CA ALA A 40 11.57 -18.36 -2.45
C ALA A 40 12.46 -17.53 -3.40
N ALA A 41 13.03 -16.42 -2.91
CA ALA A 41 13.87 -15.55 -3.72
C ALA A 41 15.31 -16.08 -3.91
N THR A 42 15.92 -16.66 -2.87
CA THR A 42 17.35 -17.02 -2.85
C THR A 42 17.63 -18.52 -2.64
N GLY A 43 16.64 -19.32 -2.24
CA GLY A 43 16.79 -20.75 -1.99
C GLY A 43 17.53 -21.12 -0.69
N LYS A 44 17.97 -20.13 0.10
CA LYS A 44 18.74 -20.32 1.36
C LYS A 44 17.99 -19.74 2.58
N PRO A 45 18.24 -20.23 3.81
CA PRO A 45 17.67 -19.64 5.02
C PRO A 45 18.16 -18.20 5.23
N ALA A 46 17.29 -17.33 5.75
CA ALA A 46 17.55 -15.90 5.89
C ALA A 46 18.75 -15.62 6.84
N PRO A 47 19.77 -14.84 6.40
CA PRO A 47 20.91 -14.47 7.24
C PRO A 47 20.46 -13.63 8.45
N GLN A 48 21.01 -13.94 9.64
CA GLN A 48 20.95 -13.06 10.81
C GLN A 48 22.15 -12.13 10.76
N GLU A 49 21.88 -10.82 10.84
CA GLU A 49 22.87 -9.77 10.66
C GLU A 49 23.46 -9.36 12.00
N ASP A 50 24.59 -9.97 12.34
CA ASP A 50 25.58 -9.38 13.23
C ASP A 50 26.89 -9.41 12.45
N ASP A 51 27.29 -8.26 11.88
CA ASP A 51 28.69 -7.83 11.70
C ASP A 51 28.78 -6.76 10.58
N ARG A 52 29.44 -5.63 10.89
CA ARG A 52 29.89 -4.51 10.02
C ARG A 52 29.06 -3.21 10.03
N LEU A 53 29.02 -2.55 11.19
CA LEU A 53 28.22 -1.34 11.47
C LEU A 53 28.54 -0.06 10.67
N LEU A 54 29.69 0.09 10.00
CA LEU A 54 30.05 1.37 9.33
C LEU A 54 29.71 1.44 7.83
N ASP A 55 29.97 0.36 7.10
CA ASP A 55 29.61 0.27 5.66
C ASP A 55 28.09 0.05 5.51
N TYR A 56 27.49 -0.58 6.52
CA TYR A 56 26.05 -0.84 6.58
C TYR A 56 25.24 0.44 6.52
N ARG A 57 25.63 1.56 7.15
CA ARG A 57 24.75 2.75 7.19
C ARG A 57 24.49 3.38 5.81
N LEU A 58 25.50 3.44 4.93
CA LEU A 58 25.29 3.95 3.56
C LEU A 58 24.60 2.88 2.71
N ALA A 59 25.01 1.63 2.83
CA ALA A 59 24.38 0.51 2.13
C ALA A 59 22.92 0.30 2.54
N GLU A 60 22.57 0.57 3.80
CA GLU A 60 21.25 0.47 4.42
C GLU A 60 20.37 1.63 3.96
N VAL A 61 20.90 2.86 3.89
CA VAL A 61 20.16 3.98 3.29
C VAL A 61 19.87 3.70 1.81
N VAL A 62 20.86 3.18 1.06
CA VAL A 62 20.67 2.83 -0.35
C VAL A 62 19.72 1.66 -0.51
N ALA A 63 19.87 0.59 0.29
CA ALA A 63 19.00 -0.57 0.27
C ALA A 63 17.57 -0.20 0.64
N PHE A 64 17.39 0.60 1.70
CA PHE A 64 16.10 1.12 2.11
C PHE A 64 15.48 1.99 1.02
N ALA A 65 16.27 2.85 0.36
CA ALA A 65 15.79 3.68 -0.75
C ALA A 65 15.38 2.84 -1.97
N VAL A 66 16.14 1.80 -2.32
CA VAL A 66 15.82 0.89 -3.42
C VAL A 66 14.55 0.10 -3.10
N ILE A 67 14.45 -0.49 -1.91
CA ILE A 67 13.29 -1.27 -1.47
C ILE A 67 12.06 -0.38 -1.37
N SER A 68 12.18 0.78 -0.73
CA SER A 68 11.06 1.73 -0.58
C SER A 68 10.65 2.32 -1.90
N GLY A 69 11.61 2.67 -2.76
CA GLY A 69 11.36 3.17 -4.12
C GLY A 69 10.59 2.16 -4.95
N ALA A 70 11.03 0.89 -4.95
CA ALA A 70 10.35 -0.20 -5.64
C ALA A 70 8.96 -0.48 -5.05
N ALA A 71 8.83 -0.51 -3.73
CA ALA A 71 7.55 -0.71 -3.06
C ALA A 71 6.56 0.42 -3.40
N ALA A 72 7.01 1.67 -3.39
CA ALA A 72 6.18 2.83 -3.71
C ALA A 72 5.68 2.82 -5.16
N THR A 73 6.54 2.46 -6.12
CA THR A 73 6.10 2.30 -7.53
C THR A 73 5.09 1.18 -7.69
N LEU A 74 5.30 0.03 -7.04
CA LEU A 74 4.34 -1.08 -7.06
C LEU A 74 3.00 -0.66 -6.46
N VAL A 75 2.99 -0.03 -5.29
CA VAL A 75 1.76 0.46 -4.64
C VAL A 75 1.04 1.46 -5.54
N ARG A 76 1.76 2.38 -6.18
CA ARG A 76 1.17 3.35 -7.11
C ARG A 76 0.53 2.65 -8.32
N GLU A 77 1.25 1.74 -8.95
CA GLU A 77 0.77 1.02 -10.13
C GLU A 77 -0.45 0.16 -9.80
N LEU A 78 -0.43 -0.56 -8.66
CA LEU A 78 -1.57 -1.31 -8.18
C LEU A 78 -2.75 -0.41 -7.86
N SER A 79 -2.52 0.72 -7.20
CA SER A 79 -3.56 1.71 -6.89
C SER A 79 -4.22 2.26 -8.16
N LEU A 80 -3.42 2.61 -9.17
CA LEU A 80 -3.92 3.08 -10.46
C LEU A 80 -4.69 1.99 -11.20
N ARG A 81 -4.20 0.74 -11.22
CA ARG A 81 -4.91 -0.40 -11.81
C ARG A 81 -6.23 -0.69 -11.11
N GLN A 82 -6.27 -0.57 -9.80
CA GLN A 82 -7.46 -0.82 -8.99
C GLN A 82 -8.47 0.32 -9.16
N ALA A 83 -8.00 1.56 -9.20
CA ALA A 83 -8.81 2.72 -9.57
C ALA A 83 -9.37 2.58 -10.99
N ALA A 84 -8.57 2.15 -11.97
CA ALA A 84 -9.01 1.91 -13.34
C ALA A 84 -10.05 0.78 -13.43
N LYS A 85 -9.90 -0.31 -12.66
CA LYS A 85 -10.93 -1.36 -12.55
C LYS A 85 -12.25 -0.83 -11.99
N TRP A 86 -12.19 0.10 -11.04
CA TRP A 86 -13.38 0.64 -10.37
C TRP A 86 -14.04 1.78 -11.17
N TYR A 87 -13.24 2.62 -11.83
CA TYR A 87 -13.70 3.75 -12.65
C TYR A 87 -13.90 3.42 -14.13
N GLY A 88 -13.32 2.32 -14.65
CA GLY A 88 -13.41 1.92 -16.06
C GLY A 88 -14.81 1.60 -16.57
N GLY A 89 -15.83 1.60 -15.69
CA GLY A 89 -17.24 1.55 -16.08
C GLY A 89 -17.90 2.92 -16.31
N LYS A 90 -17.22 4.04 -16.05
CA LYS A 90 -17.75 5.38 -16.30
C LYS A 90 -16.87 6.07 -17.34
N THR A 91 -17.23 5.91 -18.60
CA THR A 91 -16.83 6.81 -19.68
C THR A 91 -17.24 8.22 -19.29
N VAL A 92 -16.30 8.96 -18.69
CA VAL A 92 -16.34 10.42 -18.68
C VAL A 92 -16.11 10.83 -20.12
N ASP A 93 -17.20 11.02 -20.86
CA ASP A 93 -17.17 11.52 -22.23
C ASP A 93 -16.93 13.05 -22.16
N PRO A 94 -15.71 13.54 -22.45
CA PRO A 94 -15.40 14.96 -22.37
C PRO A 94 -16.12 15.77 -23.46
N LEU A 95 -16.77 15.12 -24.43
CA LEU A 95 -17.40 15.76 -25.57
C LEU A 95 -18.85 16.19 -25.29
N LYS A 96 -19.45 15.76 -24.17
CA LYS A 96 -20.81 16.19 -23.80
C LYS A 96 -20.87 17.63 -23.27
N GLY A 97 -19.78 18.15 -22.70
CA GLY A 97 -19.72 19.52 -22.18
C GLY A 97 -19.53 20.59 -23.24
N GLN A 98 -18.90 20.25 -24.38
CA GLN A 98 -18.60 21.19 -25.47
C GLN A 98 -19.83 21.49 -26.34
N ARG A 99 -20.69 20.48 -26.58
CA ARG A 99 -21.88 20.64 -27.42
C ARG A 99 -23.01 21.46 -26.76
N ALA A 100 -22.95 21.66 -25.45
CA ALA A 100 -23.92 22.45 -24.70
C ALA A 100 -23.61 23.96 -24.70
N LEU A 101 -22.43 24.36 -25.19
CA LEU A 101 -22.01 25.76 -25.31
C LEU A 101 -22.20 26.33 -26.74
N GLU A 102 -22.58 25.47 -27.69
CA GLU A 102 -22.80 25.83 -29.11
C GLU A 102 -24.29 25.78 -29.52
N ALA A 103 -25.22 25.72 -28.57
CA ALA A 103 -26.68 25.69 -28.84
C ALA A 103 -27.39 26.93 -28.25
#